data_AF-A0A1V4T2K4-F1
#
_entry.id   AF-A0A1V4T2K4-F1
#
_cell.length_a   1.000
_cell.length_b   1.000
_cell.length_c   1.000
_cell.angle_alpha   90.00
_cell.angle_beta   90.00
_cell.angle_gamma   90.00
#
_symmetry.space_group_name_H-M   'P 1'
#
loop_
_entity.id
_entity.type
_entity.pdbx_description
1 polymer ?
#
loop_
_entity_poly.entity_id
_entity_poly.type
_entity_poly.pdbx_seq_one_letter_code
_entity_poly.pdbx_strand_id
1 'polypeptide(L)'
;MIFYTKLLKLLLTLVLTCLGYFLIANHASAYIVVPAKTAQDNYTLVLQIQQDVLLLQQFANRSVKLPDVDVIAPKEPRHVYQKALEVLAKVNRYREIKQLGAITTPLYPTREITPDEVHTLIQHLQGEVRLLLPTHLQANKPIEKLQLSVSPTNVYQQLWRISLAFDPLLGVRGFTPSDVYQQAEYLVDLIKFLRLSQNLPNDVAPPKLGKGKHPNHALKSAYQLQGQIYQVQKNLWMKAPELAPTVPKRVITPTDVYDALQVNIAELQRVKYRLGIEFEQRMPELKRNKTPDDVIQMLSWAEKMLPTFQVDGPIFQYRRDTLQKNLSDIYQVVNRLRNQLSALQKARGVRLKLSLVLPTTEVNLRHVLQLNLQSLRRMNLLRKSIKQLPTNVPHPPLHKVTPTELYEMALRLESELANYFDHIGFTPVTNTQLSTVTEPSEKQLYAELHQVSQYLDALISKKDFSLHMLYQEAHDIRTELHAIYQQIGRNPTAFVADDYVINNGQDNSTLLSKSLDLLQAVQKIHSRAGAFLLPPPNKQNISTAALSDIETNLSLIHDELIAVKPFFGLFSMSSFTAVSQKGVSREKLAQELAYIERLINDLLKPEAE
;
A
#
# COMPACT_ATOMS: atom_id res chain seq x y z
N MET A 1 35.38 25.18 -58.20
CA MET A 1 35.76 23.99 -57.38
C MET A 1 35.91 24.31 -55.89
N ILE A 2 36.63 25.38 -55.49
CA ILE A 2 36.85 25.76 -54.07
C ILE A 2 35.56 26.10 -53.30
N PHE A 3 34.56 26.68 -53.98
CA PHE A 3 33.28 27.02 -53.34
C PHE A 3 32.46 25.77 -52.94
N TYR A 4 32.42 24.77 -53.83
CA TYR A 4 31.70 23.51 -53.59
C TYR A 4 32.31 22.70 -52.45
N THR A 5 33.64 22.69 -52.30
CA THR A 5 34.29 21.98 -51.18
C THR A 5 34.05 22.66 -49.84
N LYS A 6 33.93 24.00 -49.80
CA LYS A 6 33.54 24.73 -48.58
C LYS A 6 32.08 24.49 -48.20
N LEU A 7 31.17 24.51 -49.18
CA LEU A 7 29.74 24.26 -48.95
C LEU A 7 29.48 22.83 -48.47
N LEU A 8 30.15 21.83 -49.06
CA LEU A 8 30.03 20.43 -48.66
C LEU A 8 30.54 20.19 -47.23
N LYS A 9 31.67 20.83 -46.85
CA LYS A 9 32.17 20.77 -45.46
C LYS A 9 31.17 21.39 -44.48
N LEU A 10 30.57 22.54 -44.81
CA LEU A 10 29.58 23.18 -43.95
C LEU A 10 28.34 22.29 -43.73
N LEU A 11 27.79 21.72 -44.82
CA LEU A 11 26.65 20.80 -44.77
C LEU A 11 26.96 19.54 -43.96
N LEU A 12 28.13 18.93 -44.17
CA LEU A 12 28.54 17.75 -43.39
C LEU A 12 28.67 18.07 -41.90
N THR A 13 29.21 19.24 -41.56
CA THR A 13 29.35 19.68 -40.16
C THR A 13 27.99 19.93 -39.53
N LEU A 14 27.04 20.52 -40.27
CA LEU A 14 25.68 20.76 -39.80
C LEU A 14 24.89 19.45 -39.62
N VAL A 15 25.04 18.50 -40.55
CA VAL A 15 24.43 17.16 -40.41
C VAL A 15 25.02 16.42 -39.22
N LEU A 16 26.35 16.42 -39.03
CA LEU A 16 27.00 15.75 -37.90
C LEU A 16 26.63 16.39 -36.56
N THR A 17 26.51 17.71 -36.49
CA THR A 17 26.06 18.41 -35.27
C THR A 17 24.58 18.15 -34.97
N CYS A 18 23.70 18.16 -35.98
CA CYS A 18 22.30 17.77 -35.81
C CYS A 18 22.17 16.30 -35.40
N LEU A 19 22.94 15.38 -35.98
CA LEU A 19 22.92 13.95 -35.64
C LEU A 19 23.47 13.72 -34.22
N GLY A 20 24.53 14.44 -33.84
CA GLY A 20 25.04 14.44 -32.47
C GLY A 20 24.02 14.97 -31.47
N TYR A 21 23.31 16.06 -31.79
CA TYR A 21 22.24 16.61 -30.96
C TYR A 21 21.06 15.63 -30.85
N PHE A 22 20.70 14.94 -31.93
CA PHE A 22 19.63 13.93 -31.94
C PHE A 22 20.01 12.69 -31.12
N LEU A 23 21.28 12.24 -31.19
CA LEU A 23 21.78 11.13 -30.38
C LEU A 23 21.85 11.51 -28.90
N ILE A 24 22.33 12.71 -28.56
CA ILE A 24 22.38 13.19 -27.17
C ILE A 24 20.96 13.43 -26.61
N ALA A 25 20.06 14.01 -27.40
CA ALA A 25 18.66 14.23 -26.99
C ALA A 25 17.89 12.92 -26.80
N ASN A 26 18.17 11.88 -27.60
CA ASN A 26 17.55 10.56 -27.44
C ASN A 26 18.18 9.72 -26.32
N HIS A 27 19.41 10.02 -25.88
CA HIS A 27 20.03 9.34 -24.73
C HIS A 27 19.57 9.90 -23.36
N ALA A 28 18.85 11.02 -23.31
CA ALA A 28 18.55 11.73 -22.06
C ALA A 28 17.33 11.20 -21.27
N SER A 29 16.76 10.05 -21.65
CA SER A 29 15.77 9.35 -20.81
C SER A 29 16.29 7.98 -20.41
N ALA A 30 17.47 7.94 -19.79
CA ALA A 30 17.92 6.77 -19.08
C ALA A 30 16.97 6.53 -17.90
N TYR A 31 15.91 5.75 -18.14
CA TYR A 31 15.02 5.32 -17.08
C TYR A 31 15.84 4.53 -16.07
N ILE A 32 15.89 5.02 -14.83
CA ILE A 32 16.48 4.25 -13.74
C ILE A 32 15.64 2.99 -13.56
N VAL A 33 16.19 1.87 -13.99
CA VAL A 33 15.63 0.56 -13.70
C VAL A 33 15.89 0.29 -12.23
N VAL A 34 14.89 0.57 -11.40
CA VAL A 34 14.91 0.15 -10.00
C VAL A 34 15.02 -1.37 -9.99
N PRO A 35 16.03 -1.95 -9.33
CA PRO A 35 16.19 -3.40 -9.29
C PRO A 35 14.95 -4.02 -8.64
N ALA A 36 14.41 -5.06 -9.29
CA ALA A 36 13.29 -5.83 -8.76
C ALA A 36 13.64 -6.36 -7.37
N LYS A 37 12.67 -6.31 -6.44
CA LYS A 37 12.84 -6.79 -5.08
C LYS A 37 13.04 -8.29 -5.07
N THR A 38 13.84 -8.75 -4.12
CA THR A 38 14.18 -10.17 -3.96
C THR A 38 13.54 -10.75 -2.71
N ALA A 39 13.57 -12.08 -2.57
CA ALA A 39 13.15 -12.74 -1.33
C ALA A 39 14.01 -12.30 -0.13
N GLN A 40 15.28 -11.94 -0.35
CA GLN A 40 16.16 -11.41 0.69
C GLN A 40 15.67 -10.06 1.21
N ASP A 41 15.25 -9.14 0.33
CA ASP A 41 14.71 -7.84 0.74
C ASP A 41 13.45 -8.01 1.60
N ASN A 42 12.58 -8.94 1.20
CA ASN A 42 11.38 -9.30 1.95
C ASN A 42 11.72 -9.89 3.31
N TYR A 43 12.68 -10.80 3.38
CA TYR A 43 13.09 -11.44 4.64
C TYR A 43 13.66 -10.44 5.65
N THR A 44 14.48 -9.47 5.21
CA THR A 44 15.00 -8.41 6.09
C THR A 44 13.87 -7.61 6.73
N LEU A 45 12.83 -7.24 5.98
CA LEU A 45 11.65 -6.56 6.56
C LEU A 45 10.89 -7.45 7.54
N VAL A 46 10.70 -8.73 7.22
CA VAL A 46 10.00 -9.67 8.11
C VAL A 46 10.76 -9.86 9.42
N LEU A 47 12.10 -9.86 9.42
CA LEU A 47 12.89 -9.88 10.67
C LEU A 47 12.64 -8.64 11.53
N GLN A 48 12.46 -7.46 10.92
CA GLN A 48 12.11 -6.24 11.65
C GLN A 48 10.70 -6.35 12.24
N ILE A 49 9.73 -6.87 11.48
CA ILE A 49 8.37 -7.13 12.00
C ILE A 49 8.42 -8.09 13.18
N GLN A 50 9.25 -9.14 13.13
CA GLN A 50 9.43 -10.05 14.26
C GLN A 50 9.87 -9.30 15.53
N GLN A 51 10.86 -8.42 15.43
CA GLN A 51 11.31 -7.61 16.57
C GLN A 51 10.18 -6.71 17.09
N ASP A 52 9.47 -6.04 16.19
CA ASP A 52 8.35 -5.16 16.54
C ASP A 52 7.22 -5.94 17.27
N VAL A 53 6.95 -7.19 16.87
CA VAL A 53 5.95 -8.06 17.54
C VAL A 53 6.41 -8.54 18.91
N LEU A 54 7.69 -8.86 19.09
CA LEU A 54 8.24 -9.22 20.40
C LEU A 54 8.17 -8.04 21.38
N LEU A 55 8.49 -6.83 20.90
CA LEU A 55 8.30 -5.59 21.68
C LEU A 55 6.82 -5.37 22.02
N LEU A 56 5.90 -5.66 21.09
CA LEU A 56 4.46 -5.54 21.33
C LEU A 56 3.98 -6.55 22.38
N GLN A 57 4.49 -7.79 22.36
CA GLN A 57 4.21 -8.79 23.41
C GLN A 57 4.69 -8.31 24.77
N GLN A 58 5.92 -7.78 24.85
CA GLN A 58 6.47 -7.23 26.07
C GLN A 58 5.62 -6.06 26.58
N PHE A 59 5.28 -5.11 25.71
CA PHE A 59 4.43 -3.96 26.04
C PHE A 59 3.03 -4.37 26.52
N ALA A 60 2.48 -5.45 25.96
CA ALA A 60 1.19 -6.00 26.35
C ALA A 60 1.26 -6.91 27.59
N ASN A 61 2.41 -7.02 28.27
CA ASN A 61 2.65 -7.92 29.39
C ASN A 61 2.28 -9.39 29.08
N ARG A 62 2.65 -9.86 27.88
CA ARG A 62 2.49 -11.24 27.43
C ARG A 62 3.82 -11.98 27.46
N SER A 63 3.76 -13.31 27.44
CA SER A 63 4.95 -14.15 27.31
C SER A 63 5.66 -13.84 25.99
N VAL A 64 6.91 -13.41 26.08
CA VAL A 64 7.75 -13.11 24.92
C VAL A 64 8.35 -14.43 24.44
N LYS A 65 7.73 -15.04 23.44
CA LYS A 65 8.20 -16.29 22.84
C LYS A 65 7.91 -16.28 21.35
N LEU A 66 8.95 -16.59 20.56
CA LEU A 66 8.79 -16.92 19.15
C LEU A 66 8.50 -18.42 19.04
N PRO A 67 7.33 -18.83 18.50
CA PRO A 67 7.02 -20.23 18.32
C PRO A 67 7.88 -20.86 17.23
N ASP A 68 8.27 -22.12 17.41
CA ASP A 68 8.87 -22.91 16.35
C ASP A 68 7.83 -23.29 15.30
N VAL A 69 8.25 -23.35 14.04
CA VAL A 69 7.41 -23.77 12.90
C VAL A 69 8.04 -24.98 12.24
N ASP A 70 7.19 -25.89 11.78
CA ASP A 70 7.61 -27.11 11.11
C ASP A 70 8.32 -26.79 9.77
N VAL A 71 9.14 -27.73 9.29
CA VAL A 71 9.69 -27.65 7.94
C VAL A 71 8.53 -27.72 6.94
N ILE A 72 8.53 -26.80 5.98
CA ILE A 72 7.45 -26.69 5.00
C ILE A 72 7.93 -27.03 3.59
N ALA A 73 6.97 -27.52 2.81
CA ALA A 73 6.96 -27.50 1.35
C ALA A 73 7.43 -26.15 0.78
N PRO A 74 8.26 -26.13 -0.27
CA PRO A 74 8.56 -24.95 -1.05
C PRO A 74 7.35 -24.03 -1.32
N LYS A 75 7.55 -22.73 -1.08
CA LYS A 75 6.54 -21.69 -1.30
C LYS A 75 6.94 -20.77 -2.44
N GLU A 76 5.92 -20.26 -3.10
CA GLU A 76 6.00 -19.26 -4.17
C GLU A 76 5.47 -17.89 -3.67
N PRO A 77 5.81 -16.75 -4.31
CA PRO A 77 5.46 -15.41 -3.82
C PRO A 77 3.99 -15.20 -3.42
N ARG A 78 3.03 -15.76 -4.17
CA ARG A 78 1.60 -15.73 -3.80
C ARG A 78 1.27 -16.26 -2.41
N HIS A 79 2.00 -17.28 -1.95
CA HIS A 79 1.80 -17.86 -0.63
C HIS A 79 2.32 -16.92 0.44
N VAL A 80 3.46 -16.27 0.19
CA VAL A 80 4.03 -15.26 1.08
C VAL A 80 3.09 -14.06 1.19
N TYR A 81 2.53 -13.61 0.06
CA TYR A 81 1.54 -12.54 0.00
C TYR A 81 0.30 -12.89 0.83
N GLN A 82 -0.28 -14.07 0.61
CA GLN A 82 -1.44 -14.52 1.39
C GLN A 82 -1.11 -14.64 2.89
N LYS A 83 0.09 -15.10 3.23
CA LYS A 83 0.51 -15.19 4.63
C LYS A 83 0.67 -13.81 5.27
N ALA A 84 1.15 -12.82 4.52
CA ALA A 84 1.20 -11.44 5.00
C ALA A 84 -0.21 -10.86 5.21
N LEU A 85 -1.18 -11.17 4.33
CA LEU A 85 -2.59 -10.81 4.55
C LEU A 85 -3.18 -11.45 5.82
N GLU A 86 -2.83 -12.70 6.13
CA GLU A 86 -3.23 -13.34 7.39
C GLU A 86 -2.68 -12.58 8.61
N VAL A 87 -1.39 -12.23 8.61
CA VAL A 87 -0.80 -11.46 9.72
C VAL A 87 -1.48 -10.09 9.81
N LEU A 88 -1.78 -9.44 8.69
CA LEU A 88 -2.50 -8.17 8.68
C LEU A 88 -3.93 -8.31 9.26
N ALA A 89 -4.63 -9.41 8.97
CA ALA A 89 -5.92 -9.71 9.58
C ALA A 89 -5.81 -9.86 11.12
N LYS A 90 -4.72 -10.47 11.62
CA LYS A 90 -4.42 -10.52 13.06
C LYS A 90 -4.13 -9.15 13.65
N VAL A 91 -3.38 -8.31 12.95
CA VAL A 91 -3.14 -6.91 13.35
C VAL A 91 -4.47 -6.15 13.45
N ASN A 92 -5.33 -6.28 12.44
CA ASN A 92 -6.67 -5.67 12.47
C ASN A 92 -7.50 -6.17 13.66
N ARG A 93 -7.51 -7.49 13.89
CA ARG A 93 -8.22 -8.09 15.03
C ARG A 93 -7.70 -7.57 16.38
N TYR A 94 -6.40 -7.42 16.53
CA TYR A 94 -5.82 -6.82 17.72
C TYR A 94 -6.31 -5.37 17.92
N ARG A 95 -6.37 -4.57 16.84
CA ARG A 95 -6.91 -3.20 16.89
C ARG A 95 -8.37 -3.16 17.28
N GLU A 96 -9.21 -4.07 16.78
CA GLU A 96 -10.60 -4.20 17.20
C GLU A 96 -10.73 -4.50 18.70
N ILE A 97 -9.97 -5.48 19.21
CA ILE A 97 -9.93 -5.83 20.64
C ILE A 97 -9.52 -4.63 21.50
N LYS A 98 -8.60 -3.81 21.00
CA LYS A 98 -8.10 -2.60 21.66
C LYS A 98 -8.89 -1.33 21.33
N GLN A 99 -9.96 -1.42 20.54
CA GLN A 99 -10.77 -0.28 20.08
C GLN A 99 -9.95 0.83 19.38
N LEU A 100 -8.90 0.46 18.66
CA LEU A 100 -8.00 1.38 17.95
C LEU A 100 -8.46 1.73 16.53
N GLY A 101 -9.67 1.30 16.15
CA GLY A 101 -10.24 1.40 14.80
C GLY A 101 -9.69 0.34 13.86
N ALA A 102 -10.59 -0.22 13.04
CA ALA A 102 -10.25 -1.21 12.02
C ALA A 102 -9.34 -0.63 10.92
N ILE A 103 -8.60 -1.49 10.23
CA ILE A 103 -7.74 -1.13 9.09
C ILE A 103 -8.21 -1.82 7.82
N THR A 104 -7.94 -1.20 6.67
CA THR A 104 -8.18 -1.86 5.39
C THR A 104 -7.13 -2.94 5.15
N THR A 105 -7.60 -4.16 4.92
CA THR A 105 -6.79 -5.27 4.40
C THR A 105 -6.84 -5.21 2.87
N PRO A 106 -5.69 -5.11 2.16
CA PRO A 106 -5.68 -5.12 0.70
C PRO A 106 -6.37 -6.36 0.14
N LEU A 107 -7.08 -6.18 -0.98
CA LEU A 107 -7.63 -7.30 -1.72
C LEU A 107 -6.50 -8.10 -2.37
N TYR A 108 -6.70 -9.40 -2.53
CA TYR A 108 -5.76 -10.23 -3.26
C TYR A 108 -5.79 -9.87 -4.76
N PRO A 109 -4.65 -9.47 -5.37
CA PRO A 109 -4.61 -9.07 -6.77
C PRO A 109 -5.08 -10.17 -7.72
N THR A 110 -5.82 -9.79 -8.76
CA THR A 110 -6.33 -10.70 -9.81
C THR A 110 -5.28 -11.04 -10.87
N ARG A 111 -4.00 -11.08 -10.47
CA ARG A 111 -2.84 -11.32 -11.34
C ARG A 111 -1.80 -12.22 -10.68
N GLU A 112 -0.73 -12.52 -11.42
CA GLU A 112 0.42 -13.20 -10.85
C GLU A 112 1.13 -12.29 -9.85
N ILE A 113 1.39 -12.83 -8.65
CA ILE A 113 2.01 -12.09 -7.56
C ILE A 113 3.53 -12.05 -7.74
N THR A 114 4.08 -10.85 -7.82
CA THR A 114 5.54 -10.64 -7.94
C THR A 114 6.21 -10.46 -6.58
N PRO A 115 7.55 -10.62 -6.48
CA PRO A 115 8.30 -10.27 -5.28
C PRO A 115 8.15 -8.80 -4.84
N ASP A 116 7.94 -7.87 -5.78
CA ASP A 116 7.72 -6.44 -5.50
C ASP A 116 6.39 -6.19 -4.79
N GLU A 117 5.34 -6.90 -5.18
CA GLU A 117 4.04 -6.81 -4.52
C GLU A 117 4.07 -7.42 -3.12
N VAL A 118 4.80 -8.54 -2.96
CA VAL A 118 5.08 -9.12 -1.64
C VAL A 118 5.84 -8.10 -0.77
N HIS A 119 6.83 -7.42 -1.33
CA HIS A 119 7.59 -6.38 -0.63
C HIS A 119 6.69 -5.25 -0.14
N THR A 120 5.87 -4.72 -1.05
CA THR A 120 4.94 -3.62 -0.77
C THR A 120 3.96 -3.99 0.34
N LEU A 121 3.40 -5.21 0.31
CA LEU A 121 2.50 -5.69 1.36
C LEU A 121 3.22 -5.89 2.71
N ILE A 122 4.45 -6.40 2.71
CA ILE A 122 5.25 -6.57 3.95
C ILE A 122 5.62 -5.21 4.55
N GLN A 123 5.95 -4.21 3.73
CA GLN A 123 6.15 -2.83 4.20
C GLN A 123 4.87 -2.27 4.83
N HIS A 124 3.71 -2.48 4.20
CA HIS A 124 2.43 -2.08 4.78
C HIS A 124 2.20 -2.77 6.13
N LEU A 125 2.37 -4.10 6.18
CA LEU A 125 2.25 -4.87 7.42
C LEU A 125 3.18 -4.33 8.51
N GLN A 126 4.45 -4.06 8.19
CA GLN A 126 5.40 -3.49 9.14
C GLN A 126 4.92 -2.15 9.70
N GLY A 127 4.47 -1.25 8.84
CA GLY A 127 3.92 0.04 9.26
C GLY A 127 2.75 -0.11 10.22
N GLU A 128 1.82 -1.02 9.93
CA GLU A 128 0.66 -1.27 10.81
C GLU A 128 1.07 -1.86 12.17
N VAL A 129 2.05 -2.78 12.20
CA VAL A 129 2.58 -3.31 13.48
C VAL A 129 3.26 -2.21 14.29
N ARG A 130 4.08 -1.37 13.65
CA ARG A 130 4.78 -0.26 14.32
C ARG A 130 3.84 0.78 14.92
N LEU A 131 2.70 1.04 14.26
CA LEU A 131 1.68 1.93 14.80
C LEU A 131 1.08 1.42 16.13
N LEU A 132 1.17 0.11 16.42
CA LEU A 132 0.74 -0.46 17.70
C LEU A 132 1.75 -0.26 18.84
N LEU A 133 2.99 0.08 18.51
CA LEU A 133 4.04 0.31 19.50
C LEU A 133 4.02 1.77 19.99
N PRO A 134 4.31 2.01 21.28
CA PRO A 134 4.63 3.35 21.79
C PRO A 134 5.76 4.00 20.98
N THR A 135 5.67 5.31 20.78
CA THR A 135 6.60 6.11 19.98
C THR A 135 8.08 5.90 20.33
N HIS A 136 8.42 5.79 21.62
CA HIS A 136 9.79 5.58 22.07
C HIS A 136 10.36 4.18 21.75
N LEU A 137 9.51 3.21 21.39
CA LEU A 137 9.90 1.85 21.00
C LEU A 137 9.95 1.67 19.48
N GLN A 138 9.56 2.68 18.69
CA GLN A 138 9.56 2.59 17.22
C GLN A 138 10.95 2.77 16.61
N ALA A 139 11.92 3.30 17.37
CA ALA A 139 13.28 3.57 16.92
C ALA A 139 14.15 2.29 16.97
N ASN A 140 13.86 1.33 16.08
CA ASN A 140 14.70 0.15 15.90
C ASN A 140 15.76 0.40 14.83
N LYS A 141 17.02 0.06 15.14
CA LYS A 141 18.11 0.08 14.15
C LYS A 141 17.75 -0.86 12.99
N PRO A 142 17.95 -0.44 11.73
CA PRO A 142 17.76 -1.32 10.59
C PRO A 142 18.58 -2.60 10.77
N ILE A 143 17.96 -3.76 10.55
CA ILE A 143 18.66 -5.05 10.56
C ILE A 143 19.54 -5.11 9.31
N GLU A 144 20.84 -5.35 9.51
CA GLU A 144 21.79 -5.52 8.41
C GLU A 144 21.39 -6.70 7.52
N LYS A 145 21.58 -6.54 6.20
CA LYS A 145 21.24 -7.59 5.24
C LYS A 145 22.13 -8.81 5.48
N LEU A 146 21.52 -9.90 5.92
CA LEU A 146 22.21 -11.19 6.02
C LEU A 146 22.52 -11.71 4.61
N GLN A 147 23.77 -12.08 4.33
CA GLN A 147 24.17 -12.71 3.07
C GLN A 147 23.79 -14.20 3.09
N LEU A 148 22.49 -14.49 2.98
CA LEU A 148 21.95 -15.84 2.95
C LEU A 148 21.20 -16.09 1.64
N SER A 149 21.19 -17.33 1.15
CA SER A 149 20.33 -17.74 0.04
C SER A 149 18.88 -17.86 0.52
N VAL A 150 18.20 -16.73 0.60
CA VAL A 150 16.80 -16.66 1.04
C VAL A 150 15.85 -16.96 -0.11
N SER A 151 14.93 -17.90 0.12
CA SER A 151 13.83 -18.25 -0.77
C SER A 151 12.49 -17.70 -0.25
N PRO A 152 11.42 -17.64 -1.07
CA PRO A 152 10.09 -17.28 -0.59
C PRO A 152 9.59 -18.20 0.53
N THR A 153 10.04 -19.46 0.57
CA THR A 153 9.78 -20.41 1.67
C THR A 153 10.29 -19.88 3.01
N ASN A 154 11.50 -19.31 3.05
CA ASN A 154 12.06 -18.73 4.28
C ASN A 154 11.25 -17.53 4.75
N VAL A 155 10.81 -16.67 3.81
CA VAL A 155 9.93 -15.53 4.12
C VAL A 155 8.59 -16.00 4.67
N TYR A 156 7.97 -17.02 4.06
CA TYR A 156 6.73 -17.62 4.54
C TYR A 156 6.87 -18.18 5.95
N GLN A 157 7.90 -18.99 6.22
CA GLN A 157 8.16 -19.57 7.54
C GLN A 157 8.29 -18.48 8.61
N GLN A 158 8.98 -17.40 8.26
CA GLN A 158 9.21 -16.31 9.19
C GLN A 158 7.93 -15.50 9.47
N LEU A 159 7.10 -15.25 8.44
CA LEU A 159 5.75 -14.71 8.64
C LEU A 159 4.84 -15.66 9.42
N TRP A 160 5.02 -16.97 9.30
CA TRP A 160 4.27 -17.95 10.08
C TRP A 160 4.63 -17.89 11.57
N ARG A 161 5.91 -17.80 11.91
CA ARG A 161 6.35 -17.56 13.30
C ARG A 161 5.75 -16.28 13.87
N ILE A 162 5.74 -15.20 13.10
CA ILE A 162 5.13 -13.93 13.48
C ILE A 162 3.62 -14.08 13.70
N SER A 163 2.92 -14.77 12.78
CA SER A 163 1.49 -15.06 12.93
C SER A 163 1.19 -15.79 14.23
N LEU A 164 1.99 -16.81 14.59
CA LEU A 164 1.82 -17.54 15.85
C LEU A 164 2.19 -16.68 17.08
N ALA A 165 3.20 -15.81 16.97
CA ALA A 165 3.55 -14.85 18.02
C ALA A 165 2.44 -13.81 18.28
N PHE A 166 1.56 -13.55 17.30
CA PHE A 166 0.37 -12.72 17.53
C PHE A 166 -0.73 -13.43 18.34
N ASP A 167 -0.79 -14.76 18.38
CA ASP A 167 -1.91 -15.47 19.02
C ASP A 167 -2.14 -15.08 20.50
N PRO A 168 -1.11 -14.97 21.36
CA PRO A 168 -1.26 -14.50 22.74
C PRO A 168 -1.76 -13.04 22.87
N LEU A 169 -1.56 -12.20 21.84
CA LEU A 169 -2.05 -10.82 21.81
C LEU A 169 -3.56 -10.75 21.55
N LEU A 170 -4.10 -11.73 20.81
CA LEU A 170 -5.52 -11.81 20.46
C LEU A 170 -6.38 -12.55 21.50
N GLY A 171 -5.76 -13.28 22.41
CA GLY A 171 -6.44 -14.02 23.48
C GLY A 171 -5.90 -15.44 23.65
N VAL A 172 -6.72 -16.34 24.21
CA VAL A 172 -6.26 -17.71 24.57
C VAL A 172 -5.88 -18.56 23.37
N ARG A 173 -6.45 -18.30 22.17
CA ARG A 173 -6.32 -19.21 21.01
C ARG A 173 -6.01 -18.54 19.67
N GLY A 174 -5.69 -17.24 19.64
CA GLY A 174 -5.57 -16.54 18.36
C GLY A 174 -6.89 -16.52 17.61
N PHE A 175 -6.92 -17.10 16.40
CA PHE A 175 -8.15 -17.29 15.65
C PHE A 175 -9.10 -18.30 16.31
N THR A 176 -10.40 -18.06 16.14
CA THR A 176 -11.49 -18.90 16.62
C THR A 176 -12.07 -19.74 15.48
N PRO A 177 -12.86 -20.79 15.77
CA PRO A 177 -13.58 -21.51 14.72
C PRO A 177 -14.54 -20.63 13.90
N SER A 178 -14.99 -19.50 14.45
CA SER A 178 -15.81 -18.53 13.71
C SER A 178 -15.01 -17.81 12.63
N ASP A 179 -13.74 -17.47 12.89
CA ASP A 179 -12.85 -16.86 11.90
C ASP A 179 -12.48 -17.87 10.80
N VAL A 180 -12.25 -19.13 11.17
CA VAL A 180 -12.01 -20.22 10.21
C VAL A 180 -13.25 -20.47 9.34
N TYR A 181 -14.45 -20.44 9.92
CA TYR A 181 -15.70 -20.59 9.19
C TYR A 181 -15.91 -19.43 8.20
N GLN A 182 -15.65 -18.19 8.60
CA GLN A 182 -15.71 -17.02 7.72
C GLN A 182 -14.81 -17.20 6.48
N GLN A 183 -13.59 -17.73 6.67
CA GLN A 183 -12.70 -18.04 5.54
C GLN A 183 -13.20 -19.21 4.68
N ALA A 184 -13.79 -20.24 5.28
CA ALA A 184 -14.39 -21.33 4.53
C ALA A 184 -15.60 -20.85 3.70
N GLU A 185 -16.37 -19.88 4.21
CA GLU A 185 -17.46 -19.22 3.47
C GLU A 185 -16.93 -18.40 2.30
N TYR A 186 -15.89 -17.59 2.52
CA TYR A 186 -15.21 -16.85 1.45
C TYR A 186 -14.72 -17.79 0.33
N LEU A 187 -14.12 -18.92 0.71
CA LEU A 187 -13.66 -19.93 -0.24
C LEU A 187 -14.82 -20.55 -1.03
N VAL A 188 -15.93 -20.89 -0.37
CA VAL A 188 -17.13 -21.44 -1.02
C VAL A 188 -17.67 -20.46 -2.06
N ASP A 189 -17.74 -19.18 -1.74
CA ASP A 189 -18.24 -18.17 -2.66
C ASP A 189 -17.29 -17.94 -3.85
N LEU A 190 -15.97 -17.99 -3.63
CA LEU A 190 -14.99 -17.99 -4.72
C LEU A 190 -15.22 -19.17 -5.67
N ILE A 191 -15.51 -20.37 -5.14
CA ILE A 191 -15.81 -21.56 -5.94
C ILE A 191 -17.15 -21.42 -6.68
N LYS A 192 -18.20 -20.91 -6.03
CA LYS A 192 -19.49 -20.64 -6.70
C LYS A 192 -19.30 -19.69 -7.88
N PHE A 193 -18.46 -18.66 -7.70
CA PHE A 193 -18.14 -17.74 -8.78
C PHE A 193 -17.36 -18.43 -9.91
N LEU A 194 -16.37 -19.27 -9.59
CA LEU A 194 -15.68 -20.09 -10.60
C LEU A 194 -16.65 -20.98 -11.37
N ARG A 195 -17.61 -21.64 -10.70
CA ARG A 195 -18.66 -22.42 -11.38
C ARG A 195 -19.48 -21.57 -12.34
N LEU A 196 -19.98 -20.42 -11.88
CA LEU A 196 -20.78 -19.51 -12.70
C LEU A 196 -20.02 -19.02 -13.93
N SER A 197 -18.73 -18.70 -13.78
CA SER A 197 -17.87 -18.30 -14.91
C SER A 197 -17.71 -19.38 -15.98
N GLN A 198 -17.94 -20.65 -15.61
CA GLN A 198 -17.90 -21.80 -16.50
C GLN A 198 -19.30 -22.24 -16.94
N ASN A 199 -20.33 -21.42 -16.73
CA ASN A 199 -21.73 -21.73 -17.00
C ASN A 199 -22.24 -23.01 -16.30
N LEU A 200 -21.68 -23.34 -15.13
CA LEU A 200 -22.13 -24.46 -14.31
C LEU A 200 -23.15 -24.00 -13.26
N PRO A 201 -24.24 -24.75 -13.02
CA PRO A 201 -25.23 -24.41 -12.00
C PRO A 201 -24.66 -24.53 -10.58
N ASN A 202 -25.21 -23.75 -9.65
CA ASN A 202 -24.86 -23.76 -8.22
C ASN A 202 -25.84 -24.60 -7.36
N ASP A 203 -26.46 -25.60 -7.96
CA ASP A 203 -27.49 -26.47 -7.37
C ASP A 203 -26.93 -27.64 -6.53
N VAL A 204 -25.66 -27.55 -6.14
CA VAL A 204 -25.04 -28.56 -5.27
C VAL A 204 -25.49 -28.31 -3.83
N ALA A 205 -26.32 -29.21 -3.29
CA ALA A 205 -26.76 -29.12 -1.90
C ALA A 205 -25.58 -29.26 -0.91
N PRO A 206 -25.54 -28.45 0.17
CA PRO A 206 -24.52 -28.61 1.21
C PRO A 206 -24.66 -30.00 1.88
N PRO A 207 -23.54 -30.65 2.26
CA PRO A 207 -23.59 -31.93 2.98
C PRO A 207 -24.26 -31.77 4.34
N LYS A 208 -24.76 -32.86 4.94
CA LYS A 208 -25.33 -32.82 6.30
C LYS A 208 -24.26 -32.40 7.32
N LEU A 209 -24.65 -31.56 8.28
CA LEU A 209 -23.76 -31.13 9.36
C LEU A 209 -23.38 -32.32 10.25
N GLY A 210 -22.08 -32.47 10.50
CA GLY A 210 -21.54 -33.46 11.43
C GLY A 210 -21.81 -33.11 12.89
N LYS A 211 -21.41 -33.99 13.81
CA LYS A 211 -21.40 -33.70 15.26
C LYS A 211 -20.09 -34.18 15.89
N GLY A 212 -19.56 -33.38 16.80
CA GLY A 212 -18.45 -33.76 17.67
C GLY A 212 -17.11 -33.83 16.95
N LYS A 213 -16.91 -33.06 15.88
CA LYS A 213 -15.63 -33.01 15.18
C LYS A 213 -14.68 -32.01 15.83
N HIS A 214 -13.40 -32.26 15.63
CA HIS A 214 -12.30 -31.47 16.19
C HIS A 214 -11.51 -30.76 15.08
N PRO A 215 -10.66 -29.75 15.40
CA PRO A 215 -9.87 -29.02 14.40
C PRO A 215 -8.99 -29.90 13.50
N ASN A 216 -8.52 -31.05 13.98
CA ASN A 216 -7.78 -32.01 13.16
C ASN A 216 -8.59 -32.54 11.96
N HIS A 217 -9.90 -32.72 12.12
CA HIS A 217 -10.80 -33.14 11.05
C HIS A 217 -11.00 -32.00 10.04
N ALA A 218 -11.13 -30.75 10.53
CA ALA A 218 -11.21 -29.58 9.66
C ALA A 218 -9.92 -29.38 8.84
N LEU A 219 -8.75 -29.54 9.45
CA LEU A 219 -7.46 -29.50 8.75
C LEU A 219 -7.37 -30.60 7.68
N LYS A 220 -7.81 -31.83 8.01
CA LYS A 220 -7.89 -32.92 7.03
C LYS A 220 -8.78 -32.55 5.84
N SER A 221 -9.95 -31.96 6.08
CA SER A 221 -10.85 -31.51 5.01
C SER A 221 -10.24 -30.37 4.17
N ALA A 222 -9.49 -29.45 4.79
CA ALA A 222 -8.76 -28.42 4.06
C ALA A 222 -7.71 -29.02 3.11
N TYR A 223 -6.98 -30.05 3.55
CA TYR A 223 -6.01 -30.77 2.71
C TYR A 223 -6.66 -31.63 1.61
N GLN A 224 -7.85 -32.20 1.86
CA GLN A 224 -8.62 -32.89 0.82
C GLN A 224 -9.01 -31.91 -0.30
N LEU A 225 -9.53 -30.74 0.07
CA LEU A 225 -9.83 -29.67 -0.88
C LEU A 225 -8.57 -29.20 -1.63
N GLN A 226 -7.43 -29.04 -0.95
CA GLN A 226 -6.16 -28.72 -1.59
C GLN A 226 -5.78 -29.78 -2.64
N GLY A 227 -6.01 -31.06 -2.35
CA GLY A 227 -5.84 -32.17 -3.29
C GLY A 227 -6.73 -32.06 -4.53
N GLN A 228 -7.97 -31.60 -4.40
CA GLN A 228 -8.83 -31.32 -5.56
C GLN A 228 -8.35 -30.11 -6.35
N ILE A 229 -7.92 -29.03 -5.69
CA ILE A 229 -7.35 -27.84 -6.35
C ILE A 229 -6.09 -28.23 -7.15
N TYR A 230 -5.26 -29.13 -6.61
CA TYR A 230 -4.12 -29.71 -7.32
C TYR A 230 -4.54 -30.38 -8.64
N GLN A 231 -5.60 -31.20 -8.63
CA GLN A 231 -6.10 -31.85 -9.85
C GLN A 231 -6.67 -30.83 -10.85
N VAL A 232 -7.42 -29.83 -10.36
CA VAL A 232 -7.93 -28.73 -11.20
C VAL A 232 -6.79 -28.01 -11.91
N GLN A 233 -5.73 -27.65 -11.19
CA GLN A 233 -4.58 -26.98 -11.78
C GLN A 233 -3.87 -27.85 -12.82
N LYS A 234 -3.74 -29.16 -12.57
CA LYS A 234 -3.20 -30.10 -13.56
C LYS A 234 -4.05 -30.13 -14.83
N ASN A 235 -5.38 -30.17 -14.69
CA ASN A 235 -6.29 -30.19 -15.83
C ASN A 235 -6.30 -28.87 -16.62
N LEU A 236 -5.96 -27.76 -15.97
CA LEU A 236 -5.76 -26.45 -16.61
C LEU A 236 -4.34 -26.26 -17.17
N TRP A 237 -3.54 -27.32 -17.23
CA TRP A 237 -2.13 -27.32 -17.66
C TRP A 237 -1.26 -26.32 -16.90
N MET A 238 -1.55 -26.12 -15.63
CA MET A 238 -0.74 -25.30 -14.73
C MET A 238 0.29 -26.19 -14.04
N LYS A 239 1.46 -25.61 -13.70
CA LYS A 239 2.40 -26.26 -12.77
C LYS A 239 1.69 -26.43 -11.43
N ALA A 240 1.27 -27.65 -11.12
CA ALA A 240 0.55 -27.96 -9.90
C ALA A 240 1.39 -27.59 -8.66
N PRO A 241 0.76 -27.19 -7.54
CA PRO A 241 1.48 -26.90 -6.33
C PRO A 241 1.95 -28.20 -5.70
N GLU A 242 2.68 -28.14 -4.60
CA GLU A 242 2.99 -29.35 -3.85
C GLU A 242 1.72 -29.99 -3.28
N LEU A 243 1.74 -31.32 -3.19
CA LEU A 243 0.66 -32.08 -2.58
C LEU A 243 0.48 -31.64 -1.13
N ALA A 244 -0.78 -31.66 -0.68
CA ALA A 244 -1.09 -31.34 0.70
C ALA A 244 -0.31 -32.26 1.65
N PRO A 245 0.30 -31.72 2.72
CA PRO A 245 1.03 -32.54 3.68
C PRO A 245 0.07 -33.45 4.45
N THR A 246 0.62 -34.44 5.15
CA THR A 246 -0.18 -35.24 6.08
C THR A 246 -0.53 -34.41 7.32
N VAL A 247 -1.69 -34.66 7.92
CA VAL A 247 -2.09 -34.00 9.16
C VAL A 247 -1.10 -34.39 10.27
N PRO A 248 -0.43 -33.41 10.93
CA PRO A 248 0.59 -33.74 11.91
C PRO A 248 -0.04 -34.37 13.17
N LYS A 249 0.71 -35.26 13.83
CA LYS A 249 0.30 -35.94 15.07
C LYS A 249 0.48 -35.04 16.30
N ARG A 250 -0.12 -33.85 16.28
CA ARG A 250 -0.14 -32.90 17.40
C ARG A 250 -1.53 -32.30 17.61
N VAL A 251 -1.69 -31.51 18.67
CA VAL A 251 -2.92 -30.73 18.85
C VAL A 251 -3.00 -29.69 17.74
N ILE A 252 -4.08 -29.77 16.97
CA ILE A 252 -4.37 -28.84 15.87
C ILE A 252 -5.20 -27.69 16.43
N THR A 253 -4.79 -26.48 16.10
CA THR A 253 -5.46 -25.23 16.49
C THR A 253 -6.31 -24.67 15.34
N PRO A 254 -7.25 -23.75 15.59
CA PRO A 254 -7.93 -23.04 14.51
C PRO A 254 -6.96 -22.26 13.61
N THR A 255 -5.84 -21.74 14.16
CA THR A 255 -4.80 -21.07 13.37
C THR A 255 -4.18 -22.00 12.33
N ASP A 256 -3.96 -23.28 12.66
CA ASP A 256 -3.45 -24.28 11.70
C ASP A 256 -4.43 -24.52 10.55
N VAL A 257 -5.74 -24.59 10.86
CA VAL A 257 -6.78 -24.75 9.83
C VAL A 257 -6.87 -23.49 8.97
N TYR A 258 -6.82 -22.30 9.59
CA TYR A 258 -6.85 -21.02 8.90
C TYR A 258 -5.71 -20.90 7.89
N ASP A 259 -4.47 -21.24 8.28
CA ASP A 259 -3.29 -21.24 7.40
C ASP A 259 -3.47 -22.17 6.19
N ALA A 260 -4.00 -23.37 6.40
CA ALA A 260 -4.30 -24.30 5.30
C ALA A 260 -5.34 -23.70 4.32
N LEU A 261 -6.35 -22.98 4.83
CA LEU A 261 -7.32 -22.27 3.97
C LEU A 261 -6.68 -21.12 3.19
N GLN A 262 -5.70 -20.41 3.78
CA GLN A 262 -4.95 -19.38 3.07
C GLN A 262 -4.22 -19.97 1.84
N VAL A 263 -3.58 -21.12 1.99
CA VAL A 263 -2.95 -21.82 0.85
C VAL A 263 -3.98 -22.14 -0.24
N ASN A 264 -5.14 -22.69 0.15
CA ASN A 264 -6.22 -22.98 -0.80
C ASN A 264 -6.72 -21.72 -1.52
N ILE A 265 -6.87 -20.60 -0.81
CA ILE A 265 -7.26 -19.31 -1.40
C ILE A 265 -6.21 -18.86 -2.43
N ALA A 266 -4.93 -18.85 -2.08
CA ALA A 266 -3.86 -18.44 -2.99
C ALA A 266 -3.84 -19.28 -4.28
N GLU A 267 -4.05 -20.59 -4.17
CA GLU A 267 -4.10 -21.49 -5.32
C GLU A 267 -5.39 -21.35 -6.15
N LEU A 268 -6.54 -21.04 -5.53
CA LEU A 268 -7.77 -20.72 -6.27
C LEU A 268 -7.69 -19.36 -6.98
N GLN A 269 -7.04 -18.36 -6.37
CA GLN A 269 -6.80 -17.07 -7.03
C GLN A 269 -5.92 -17.24 -8.28
N ARG A 270 -4.92 -18.15 -8.22
CA ARG A 270 -4.11 -18.52 -9.37
C ARG A 270 -4.94 -19.19 -10.48
N VAL A 271 -5.89 -20.06 -10.13
CA VAL A 271 -6.85 -20.64 -11.08
C VAL A 271 -7.72 -19.55 -11.71
N LYS A 272 -8.23 -18.61 -10.90
CA LYS A 272 -9.03 -17.47 -11.37
C LYS A 272 -8.25 -16.64 -12.41
N TYR A 273 -6.99 -16.32 -12.12
CA TYR A 273 -6.11 -15.62 -13.05
C TYR A 273 -5.85 -16.42 -14.34
N ARG A 274 -5.64 -17.74 -14.23
CA ARG A 274 -5.46 -18.61 -15.42
C ARG A 274 -6.64 -18.53 -16.38
N LEU A 275 -7.85 -18.44 -15.83
CA LEU A 275 -9.11 -18.32 -16.57
C LEU A 275 -9.39 -16.89 -17.07
N GLY A 276 -8.57 -15.91 -16.70
CA GLY A 276 -8.74 -14.51 -17.12
C GLY A 276 -9.89 -13.81 -16.39
N ILE A 277 -10.30 -14.29 -15.22
CA ILE A 277 -11.48 -13.77 -14.54
C ILE A 277 -11.09 -12.78 -13.45
N GLU A 278 -11.76 -11.64 -13.44
CA GLU A 278 -11.69 -10.69 -12.35
C GLU A 278 -12.90 -10.82 -11.44
N PHE A 279 -12.64 -11.00 -10.15
CA PHE A 279 -13.68 -11.01 -9.13
C PHE A 279 -13.09 -10.50 -7.84
N GLU A 280 -13.59 -9.33 -7.44
CA GLU A 280 -13.35 -8.77 -6.14
C GLU A 280 -14.47 -9.22 -5.23
N GLN A 281 -14.13 -10.06 -4.26
CA GLN A 281 -15.08 -10.53 -3.27
C GLN A 281 -14.72 -9.94 -1.92
N ARG A 282 -15.72 -9.37 -1.24
CA ARG A 282 -15.58 -8.96 0.15
C ARG A 282 -15.56 -10.19 1.06
N MET A 283 -14.82 -10.10 2.15
CA MET A 283 -14.88 -11.11 3.22
C MET A 283 -16.32 -11.16 3.76
N PRO A 284 -16.94 -12.35 3.91
CA PRO A 284 -18.26 -12.49 4.52
C PRO A 284 -18.26 -11.92 5.94
N GLU A 285 -19.41 -11.55 6.47
CA GLU A 285 -19.52 -11.10 7.86
C GLU A 285 -19.15 -12.21 8.86
N LEU A 286 -18.52 -11.83 9.97
CA LEU A 286 -18.11 -12.80 11.00
C LEU A 286 -19.33 -13.37 11.74
N LYS A 287 -19.68 -14.63 11.45
CA LYS A 287 -20.74 -15.36 12.16
C LYS A 287 -20.18 -16.01 13.42
N ARG A 288 -20.70 -15.63 14.59
CA ARG A 288 -20.25 -16.14 15.90
C ARG A 288 -20.75 -17.56 16.17
N ASN A 289 -20.18 -18.20 17.20
CA ASN A 289 -20.57 -19.51 17.73
C ASN A 289 -20.46 -20.67 16.73
N LYS A 290 -19.58 -20.55 15.74
CA LYS A 290 -19.27 -21.65 14.82
C LYS A 290 -18.36 -22.67 15.48
N THR A 291 -18.42 -23.89 14.94
CA THR A 291 -17.71 -25.07 15.43
C THR A 291 -16.86 -25.67 14.30
N PRO A 292 -15.93 -26.61 14.61
CA PRO A 292 -15.22 -27.35 13.58
C PRO A 292 -16.14 -28.14 12.62
N ASP A 293 -17.31 -28.58 13.08
CA ASP A 293 -18.31 -29.26 12.24
C ASP A 293 -18.83 -28.34 11.13
N ASP A 294 -19.11 -27.07 11.44
CA ASP A 294 -19.53 -26.07 10.45
C ASP A 294 -18.45 -25.84 9.38
N VAL A 295 -17.19 -25.76 9.81
CA VAL A 295 -16.04 -25.60 8.90
C VAL A 295 -15.93 -26.81 7.97
N ILE A 296 -16.01 -28.02 8.50
CA ILE A 296 -15.94 -29.26 7.72
C ILE A 296 -17.08 -29.30 6.69
N GLN A 297 -18.30 -28.95 7.09
CA GLN A 297 -19.45 -28.90 6.18
C GLN A 297 -19.18 -27.96 5.00
N MET A 298 -18.66 -26.75 5.27
CA MET A 298 -18.32 -25.78 4.22
C MET A 298 -17.20 -26.28 3.30
N LEU A 299 -16.15 -26.88 3.84
CA LEU A 299 -15.04 -27.41 3.03
C LEU A 299 -15.45 -28.61 2.18
N SER A 300 -16.26 -29.51 2.72
CA SER A 300 -16.83 -30.62 1.94
C SER A 300 -17.84 -30.13 0.89
N TRP A 301 -18.53 -29.02 1.14
CA TRP A 301 -19.38 -28.39 0.13
C TRP A 301 -18.55 -27.76 -0.99
N ALA A 302 -17.52 -26.98 -0.64
CA ALA A 302 -16.54 -26.43 -1.56
C ALA A 302 -15.91 -27.52 -2.44
N GLU A 303 -15.50 -28.64 -1.84
CA GLU A 303 -14.93 -29.78 -2.56
C GLU A 303 -15.87 -30.33 -3.64
N LYS A 304 -17.16 -30.54 -3.30
CA LYS A 304 -18.18 -31.02 -4.25
C LYS A 304 -18.54 -30.00 -5.33
N MET A 305 -18.44 -28.71 -5.01
CA MET A 305 -18.75 -27.63 -5.94
C MET A 305 -17.59 -27.29 -6.88
N LEU A 306 -16.34 -27.58 -6.51
CA LEU A 306 -15.19 -27.18 -7.31
C LEU A 306 -15.30 -27.76 -8.74
N PRO A 307 -15.31 -26.92 -9.79
CA PRO A 307 -15.30 -27.42 -11.16
C PRO A 307 -14.05 -28.28 -11.38
N THR A 308 -14.21 -29.45 -11.99
CA THR A 308 -13.09 -30.37 -12.22
C THR A 308 -12.27 -30.00 -13.46
N PHE A 309 -12.82 -29.16 -14.36
CA PHE A 309 -12.22 -28.76 -15.64
C PHE A 309 -11.71 -29.97 -16.42
N GLN A 310 -12.60 -30.87 -16.85
CA GLN A 310 -12.21 -32.05 -17.63
C GLN A 310 -11.32 -31.66 -18.81
N VAL A 311 -10.25 -32.43 -19.07
CA VAL A 311 -9.23 -32.12 -20.09
C VAL A 311 -9.84 -31.95 -21.49
N ASP A 312 -10.89 -32.73 -21.78
CA ASP A 312 -11.61 -32.70 -23.07
C ASP A 312 -12.89 -31.84 -23.02
N GLY A 313 -13.18 -31.21 -21.88
CA GLY A 313 -14.36 -30.38 -21.67
C GLY A 313 -14.16 -28.93 -22.14
N PRO A 314 -15.25 -28.20 -22.47
CA PRO A 314 -15.14 -26.79 -22.78
C PRO A 314 -14.68 -26.00 -21.56
N ILE A 315 -13.67 -25.14 -21.75
CA ILE A 315 -13.17 -24.22 -20.73
C ILE A 315 -13.45 -22.80 -21.20
N PHE A 316 -14.21 -22.04 -20.43
CA PHE A 316 -14.45 -20.62 -20.70
C PHE A 316 -13.27 -19.81 -20.14
N GLN A 317 -12.39 -19.37 -21.04
CA GLN A 317 -11.26 -18.51 -20.71
C GLN A 317 -11.51 -17.09 -21.25
N TYR A 318 -11.48 -16.12 -20.36
CA TYR A 318 -11.61 -14.70 -20.68
C TYR A 318 -10.26 -14.13 -21.10
N ARG A 319 -10.29 -13.03 -21.85
CA ARG A 319 -9.05 -12.37 -22.29
C ARG A 319 -8.38 -11.69 -21.10
N ARG A 320 -7.08 -11.92 -20.93
CA ARG A 320 -6.33 -11.40 -19.77
C ARG A 320 -6.12 -9.88 -19.77
N ASP A 321 -6.20 -9.25 -20.93
CA ASP A 321 -6.12 -7.79 -21.03
C ASP A 321 -7.30 -7.10 -20.33
N THR A 322 -8.44 -7.78 -20.20
CA THR A 322 -9.59 -7.27 -19.40
C THR A 322 -9.32 -7.22 -17.90
N LEU A 323 -8.27 -7.88 -17.40
CA LEU A 323 -7.83 -7.80 -16.01
C LEU A 323 -7.01 -6.53 -15.72
N GLN A 324 -6.52 -5.85 -16.77
CA GLN A 324 -5.82 -4.59 -16.60
C GLN A 324 -6.85 -3.48 -16.43
N LYS A 325 -6.71 -2.72 -15.34
CA LYS A 325 -7.59 -1.59 -15.09
C LYS A 325 -7.27 -0.46 -16.06
N ASN A 326 -8.28 0.30 -16.39
CA ASN A 326 -8.15 1.52 -17.19
C ASN A 326 -8.57 2.75 -16.35
N LEU A 327 -8.45 3.94 -16.95
CA LEU A 327 -8.79 5.20 -16.26
C LEU A 327 -10.28 5.29 -15.90
N SER A 328 -11.16 4.65 -16.67
CA SER A 328 -12.60 4.63 -16.40
C SER A 328 -12.93 3.88 -15.11
N ASP A 329 -12.26 2.75 -14.87
CA ASP A 329 -12.45 1.96 -13.63
C ASP A 329 -12.09 2.79 -12.40
N ILE A 330 -10.97 3.52 -12.46
CA ILE A 330 -10.51 4.39 -11.38
C ILE A 330 -11.49 5.54 -11.18
N TYR A 331 -11.92 6.17 -12.27
CA TYR A 331 -12.88 7.28 -12.24
C TYR A 331 -14.20 6.88 -11.55
N GLN A 332 -14.68 5.65 -11.78
CA GLN A 332 -15.88 5.16 -11.11
C GLN A 332 -15.70 5.10 -9.60
N VAL A 333 -14.57 4.58 -9.10
CA VAL A 333 -14.26 4.53 -7.66
C VAL A 333 -14.16 5.94 -7.08
N VAL A 334 -13.43 6.84 -7.75
CA VAL A 334 -13.26 8.24 -7.30
C VAL A 334 -14.59 8.99 -7.28
N ASN A 335 -15.47 8.77 -8.26
CA ASN A 335 -16.79 9.39 -8.27
C ASN A 335 -17.67 8.86 -7.13
N ARG A 336 -17.63 7.55 -6.81
CA ARG A 336 -18.32 7.00 -5.63
C ARG A 336 -17.82 7.64 -4.33
N LEU A 337 -16.50 7.72 -4.15
CA LEU A 337 -15.86 8.41 -3.03
C LEU A 337 -16.36 9.86 -2.88
N ARG A 338 -16.35 10.61 -3.98
CA ARG A 338 -16.83 12.00 -4.01
C ARG A 338 -18.29 12.11 -3.57
N ASN A 339 -19.16 11.26 -4.11
CA ASN A 339 -20.59 11.28 -3.79
C ASN A 339 -20.86 10.91 -2.33
N GLN A 340 -20.14 9.90 -1.82
CA GLN A 340 -20.18 9.50 -0.42
C GLN A 340 -19.77 10.63 0.53
N LEU A 341 -18.66 11.31 0.23
CA LEU A 341 -18.19 12.46 1.02
C LEU A 341 -19.14 13.65 0.94
N SER A 342 -19.69 13.94 -0.24
CA SER A 342 -20.72 14.98 -0.41
C SER A 342 -21.97 14.68 0.42
N ALA A 343 -22.41 13.42 0.45
CA ALA A 343 -23.54 12.99 1.26
C ALA A 343 -23.26 13.16 2.77
N LEU A 344 -22.08 12.75 3.25
CA LEU A 344 -21.67 12.96 4.63
C LEU A 344 -21.63 14.46 4.97
N GLN A 345 -21.10 15.29 4.06
CA GLN A 345 -21.01 16.72 4.26
C GLN A 345 -22.39 17.37 4.43
N LYS A 346 -23.34 17.00 3.56
CA LYS A 346 -24.74 17.44 3.66
C LYS A 346 -25.37 17.01 4.97
N ALA A 347 -25.15 15.75 5.38
CA ALA A 347 -25.65 15.23 6.66
C ALA A 347 -25.08 15.98 7.87
N ARG A 348 -23.84 16.49 7.78
CA ARG A 348 -23.21 17.34 8.80
C ARG A 348 -23.55 18.83 8.71
N GLY A 349 -24.34 19.24 7.70
CA GLY A 349 -24.69 20.64 7.48
C GLY A 349 -23.51 21.53 7.05
N VAL A 350 -22.39 20.95 6.61
CA VAL A 350 -21.23 21.73 6.14
C VAL A 350 -21.49 22.18 4.70
N ARG A 351 -21.39 23.48 4.44
CA ARG A 351 -21.55 24.06 3.10
C ARG A 351 -20.17 24.40 2.53
N LEU A 352 -19.65 23.55 1.65
CA LEU A 352 -18.41 23.83 0.90
C LEU A 352 -18.76 24.17 -0.55
N LYS A 353 -18.16 25.25 -1.05
CA LYS A 353 -18.10 25.52 -2.49
C LYS A 353 -16.83 24.89 -3.00
N LEU A 354 -16.95 23.78 -3.75
CA LEU A 354 -15.80 23.14 -4.37
C LEU A 354 -15.17 24.06 -5.41
N SER A 355 -13.85 24.13 -5.42
CA SER A 355 -13.10 24.83 -6.47
C SER A 355 -12.66 23.81 -7.50
N LEU A 356 -13.13 23.96 -8.74
CA LEU A 356 -12.64 23.15 -9.86
C LEU A 356 -11.23 23.63 -10.21
N VAL A 357 -10.22 22.89 -9.77
CA VAL A 357 -8.83 23.13 -10.16
C VAL A 357 -8.54 22.31 -11.41
N LEU A 358 -8.47 22.98 -12.55
CA LEU A 358 -7.96 22.39 -13.78
C LEU A 358 -6.46 22.69 -13.84
N PRO A 359 -5.58 21.67 -13.73
CA PRO A 359 -4.15 21.89 -13.78
C PRO A 359 -3.75 22.51 -15.13
N THR A 360 -2.90 23.52 -15.08
CA THR A 360 -2.40 24.25 -16.26
C THR A 360 -1.31 23.46 -16.99
N THR A 361 -0.67 22.51 -16.32
CA THR A 361 0.36 21.63 -16.85
C THR A 361 -0.21 20.26 -17.22
N GLU A 362 0.59 19.49 -17.96
CA GLU A 362 0.31 18.09 -18.25
C GLU A 362 0.25 17.27 -16.95
N VAL A 363 -0.78 16.44 -16.82
CA VAL A 363 -1.01 15.58 -15.65
C VAL A 363 -0.87 14.15 -16.11
N ASN A 364 0.00 13.40 -15.44
CA ASN A 364 0.12 11.95 -15.57
C ASN A 364 -0.42 11.18 -14.34
N LEU A 365 -0.50 9.85 -14.42
CA LEU A 365 -0.87 8.92 -13.35
C LEU A 365 -0.14 9.13 -12.01
N ARG A 366 1.12 9.56 -12.01
CA ARG A 366 1.90 9.76 -10.78
C ARG A 366 1.32 10.87 -9.92
N HIS A 367 0.88 11.96 -10.52
CA HIS A 367 0.19 13.05 -9.79
C HIS A 367 -1.13 12.59 -9.20
N VAL A 368 -1.87 11.76 -9.93
CA VAL A 368 -3.14 11.22 -9.45
C VAL A 368 -2.89 10.30 -8.26
N LEU A 369 -1.87 9.46 -8.33
CA LEU A 369 -1.45 8.62 -7.19
C LEU A 369 -1.08 9.46 -5.98
N GLN A 370 -0.27 10.49 -6.16
CA GLN A 370 0.16 11.37 -5.07
C GLN A 370 -1.03 12.05 -4.38
N LEU A 371 -2.00 12.53 -5.14
CA LEU A 371 -3.21 13.11 -4.59
C LEU A 371 -4.08 12.07 -3.84
N ASN A 372 -4.03 10.80 -4.27
CA ASN A 372 -4.65 9.69 -3.55
C ASN A 372 -3.96 9.43 -2.19
N LEU A 373 -2.62 9.39 -2.19
CA LEU A 373 -1.82 9.23 -0.97
C LEU A 373 -2.05 10.37 0.02
N GLN A 374 -2.13 11.60 -0.46
CA GLN A 374 -2.51 12.76 0.37
C GLN A 374 -3.93 12.62 0.93
N SER A 375 -4.88 12.10 0.14
CA SER A 375 -6.24 11.81 0.61
C SER A 375 -6.25 10.74 1.72
N LEU A 376 -5.40 9.71 1.64
CA LEU A 376 -5.19 8.75 2.72
C LEU A 376 -4.58 9.39 3.98
N ARG A 377 -3.63 10.33 3.83
CA ARG A 377 -3.09 11.11 4.98
C ARG A 377 -4.17 11.95 5.65
N ARG A 378 -5.03 12.63 4.88
CA ARG A 378 -6.21 13.35 5.38
C ARG A 378 -7.19 12.41 6.09
N MET A 379 -7.40 11.22 5.54
CA MET A 379 -8.21 10.20 6.20
C MET A 379 -7.64 9.80 7.57
N ASN A 380 -6.31 9.71 7.71
CA ASN A 380 -5.68 9.49 9.02
C ASN A 380 -5.94 10.63 10.01
N LEU A 381 -6.03 11.89 9.56
CA LEU A 381 -6.41 13.02 10.42
C LEU A 381 -7.87 12.90 10.88
N LEU A 382 -8.78 12.53 9.98
CA LEU A 382 -10.17 12.24 10.34
C LEU A 382 -10.28 11.11 11.36
N ARG A 383 -9.50 10.03 11.21
CA ARG A 383 -9.45 8.93 12.19
C ARG A 383 -8.97 9.41 13.56
N LYS A 384 -7.92 10.23 13.61
CA LYS A 384 -7.44 10.82 14.87
C LYS A 384 -8.52 11.67 15.55
N SER A 385 -9.32 12.42 14.78
CA SER A 385 -10.42 13.24 15.33
C SER A 385 -11.48 12.42 16.09
N ILE A 386 -11.66 11.15 15.72
CA ILE A 386 -12.57 10.19 16.39
C ILE A 386 -11.83 9.21 17.31
N LYS A 387 -10.62 9.56 17.77
CA LYS A 387 -9.76 8.74 18.67
C LYS A 387 -9.41 7.37 18.12
N GLN A 388 -9.42 7.19 16.80
CA GLN A 388 -8.87 6.00 16.16
C GLN A 388 -7.38 6.21 15.85
N LEU A 389 -6.62 5.11 15.92
CA LEU A 389 -5.22 5.11 15.51
C LEU A 389 -5.16 5.27 13.97
N PRO A 390 -4.17 5.99 13.41
CA PRO A 390 -4.00 6.08 11.96
C PRO A 390 -3.72 4.71 11.33
N THR A 391 -3.73 4.68 10.01
CA THR A 391 -3.31 3.56 9.17
C THR A 391 -2.02 3.91 8.44
N ASN A 392 -1.22 2.93 8.06
CA ASN A 392 0.03 3.15 7.37
C ASN A 392 -0.21 3.55 5.91
N VAL A 393 0.07 4.79 5.53
CA VAL A 393 0.00 5.24 4.13
C VAL A 393 1.16 4.60 3.35
N PRO A 394 0.90 3.95 2.20
CA PRO A 394 1.97 3.30 1.44
C PRO A 394 2.89 4.37 0.83
N HIS A 395 4.17 4.01 0.67
CA HIS A 395 5.10 4.86 -0.05
C HIS A 395 4.79 4.84 -1.56
N PRO A 396 5.06 5.95 -2.29
CA PRO A 396 4.98 5.94 -3.73
C PRO A 396 5.90 4.85 -4.33
N PRO A 397 5.44 4.10 -5.36
CA PRO A 397 6.31 3.18 -6.07
C PRO A 397 7.42 3.95 -6.76
N LEU A 398 8.60 3.32 -6.85
CA LEU A 398 9.78 3.88 -7.50
C LEU A 398 9.79 3.61 -9.02
N HIS A 399 8.87 2.79 -9.51
CA HIS A 399 8.66 2.49 -10.93
C HIS A 399 7.48 3.29 -11.50
N LYS A 400 7.22 3.12 -12.81
CA LYS A 400 6.11 3.78 -13.50
C LYS A 400 4.78 3.29 -12.92
N VAL A 401 3.99 4.23 -12.39
CA VAL A 401 2.64 3.97 -11.88
C VAL A 401 1.74 3.45 -12.99
N THR A 402 1.07 2.34 -12.72
CA THR A 402 0.06 1.74 -13.62
C THR A 402 -1.36 2.14 -13.21
N PRO A 403 -2.33 2.12 -14.13
CA PRO A 403 -3.73 2.34 -13.78
C PRO A 403 -4.24 1.36 -12.72
N THR A 404 -3.77 0.11 -12.74
CA THR A 404 -4.18 -0.91 -11.77
C THR A 404 -3.72 -0.59 -10.35
N GLU A 405 -2.48 -0.13 -10.17
CA GLU A 405 -2.01 0.30 -8.84
C GLU A 405 -2.80 1.50 -8.32
N LEU A 406 -3.14 2.43 -9.21
CA LEU A 406 -3.95 3.60 -8.85
C LEU A 406 -5.40 3.20 -8.49
N TYR A 407 -5.97 2.23 -9.21
CA TYR A 407 -7.27 1.64 -8.91
C TYR A 407 -7.28 0.98 -7.53
N GLU A 408 -6.28 0.13 -7.23
CA GLU A 408 -6.11 -0.53 -5.93
C GLU A 408 -6.00 0.51 -4.80
N MET A 409 -5.31 1.63 -5.06
CA MET A 409 -5.17 2.71 -4.07
C MET A 409 -6.46 3.51 -3.87
N ALA A 410 -7.26 3.71 -4.91
CA ALA A 410 -8.60 4.30 -4.80
C ALA A 410 -9.56 3.39 -4.01
N LEU A 411 -9.53 2.07 -4.25
CA LEU A 411 -10.32 1.10 -3.46
C LEU A 411 -9.91 1.10 -1.98
N ARG A 412 -8.63 1.27 -1.70
CA ARG A 412 -8.14 1.42 -0.33
C ARG A 412 -8.72 2.66 0.35
N LEU A 413 -8.71 3.81 -0.33
CA LEU A 413 -9.32 5.04 0.20
C LEU A 413 -10.83 4.86 0.43
N GLU A 414 -11.54 4.19 -0.49
CA GLU A 414 -12.96 3.84 -0.35
C GLU A 414 -13.21 2.96 0.89
N SER A 415 -12.33 1.99 1.14
CA SER A 415 -12.43 1.10 2.30
C SER A 415 -12.14 1.81 3.62
N GLU A 416 -11.13 2.68 3.67
CA GLU A 416 -10.85 3.51 4.85
C GLU A 416 -12.01 4.46 5.17
N LEU A 417 -12.63 5.03 4.13
CA LEU A 417 -13.81 5.87 4.29
C LEU A 417 -15.02 5.07 4.79
N ALA A 418 -15.23 3.84 4.30
CA ALA A 418 -16.26 2.94 4.79
C ALA A 418 -16.05 2.60 6.28
N ASN A 419 -14.82 2.26 6.69
CA ASN A 419 -14.49 2.02 8.10
C ASN A 419 -14.80 3.24 8.99
N TYR A 420 -14.55 4.45 8.48
CA TYR A 420 -14.91 5.69 9.17
C TYR A 420 -16.43 5.88 9.28
N PHE A 421 -17.17 5.61 8.20
CA PHE A 421 -18.63 5.69 8.15
C PHE A 421 -19.29 4.74 9.13
N ASP A 422 -18.85 3.48 9.17
CA ASP A 422 -19.35 2.47 10.10
C ASP A 422 -19.16 2.93 11.55
N HIS A 423 -18.01 3.54 11.86
CA HIS A 423 -17.74 4.05 13.22
C HIS A 423 -18.65 5.20 13.63
N ILE A 424 -19.00 6.10 12.71
CA ILE A 424 -19.89 7.24 13.01
C ILE A 424 -21.37 6.90 12.79
N GLY A 425 -21.70 5.65 12.44
CA GLY A 425 -23.06 5.21 12.16
C GLY A 425 -23.67 5.88 10.91
N PHE A 426 -22.85 6.21 9.92
CA PHE A 426 -23.30 6.80 8.66
C PHE A 426 -23.39 5.75 7.57
N THR A 427 -24.50 5.68 6.85
CA THR A 427 -24.65 4.79 5.68
C THR A 427 -24.94 5.65 4.45
N PRO A 428 -24.01 5.78 3.50
CA PRO A 428 -24.24 6.58 2.31
C PRO A 428 -25.34 5.95 1.43
N VAL A 429 -26.21 6.77 0.88
CA VAL A 429 -27.19 6.31 -0.12
C VAL A 429 -26.46 6.00 -1.44
N THR A 430 -26.46 4.74 -1.85
CA THR A 430 -25.66 4.23 -2.99
C THR A 430 -26.34 4.35 -4.36
N ASN A 431 -27.51 4.99 -4.45
CA ASN A 431 -28.30 5.06 -5.69
C ASN A 431 -27.78 6.08 -6.72
N THR A 432 -26.47 6.11 -7.00
CA THR A 432 -25.96 6.92 -8.10
C THR A 432 -25.83 6.06 -9.34
N GLN A 433 -26.72 6.26 -10.32
CA GLN A 433 -26.51 5.72 -11.66
C GLN A 433 -25.18 6.27 -12.18
N LEU A 434 -24.22 5.38 -12.44
CA LEU A 434 -22.95 5.76 -13.04
C LEU A 434 -23.24 6.20 -14.48
N SER A 435 -23.05 7.49 -14.76
CA SER A 435 -23.07 7.98 -16.14
C SER A 435 -22.00 7.23 -16.93
N THR A 436 -22.34 6.77 -18.13
CA THR A 436 -21.38 6.20 -19.08
C THR A 436 -20.50 7.33 -19.60
N VAL A 437 -19.44 7.65 -18.86
CA VAL A 437 -18.46 8.66 -19.25
C VAL A 437 -17.54 8.04 -20.29
N THR A 438 -17.34 8.72 -21.42
CA THR A 438 -16.26 8.44 -22.37
C THR A 438 -14.91 8.44 -21.65
N GLU A 439 -14.02 7.51 -21.97
CA GLU A 439 -12.76 7.25 -21.24
C GLU A 439 -12.11 8.54 -20.68
N PRO A 440 -12.03 8.69 -19.34
CA PRO A 440 -11.62 9.95 -18.72
C PRO A 440 -10.12 10.16 -18.90
N SER A 441 -9.73 11.39 -19.18
CA SER A 441 -8.31 11.78 -19.21
C SER A 441 -7.71 11.81 -17.80
N GLU A 442 -6.38 11.66 -17.70
CA GLU A 442 -5.64 11.77 -16.43
C GLU A 442 -5.91 13.11 -15.72
N LYS A 443 -6.08 14.21 -16.49
CA LYS A 443 -6.45 15.54 -15.98
C LYS A 443 -7.85 15.57 -15.36
N GLN A 444 -8.83 14.90 -15.96
CA GLN A 444 -10.17 14.79 -15.39
C GLN A 444 -10.14 13.97 -14.10
N LEU A 445 -9.42 12.84 -14.10
CA LEU A 445 -9.27 11.99 -12.93
C LEU A 445 -8.60 12.73 -11.76
N TYR A 446 -7.54 13.51 -12.05
CA TYR A 446 -6.90 14.39 -11.07
C TYR A 446 -7.89 15.42 -10.50
N ALA A 447 -8.68 16.08 -11.35
CA ALA A 447 -9.66 17.07 -10.91
C ALA A 447 -10.73 16.47 -9.98
N GLU A 448 -11.22 15.26 -10.28
CA GLU A 448 -12.18 14.57 -9.40
C GLU A 448 -11.56 14.17 -8.06
N LEU A 449 -10.34 13.64 -8.08
CA LEU A 449 -9.65 13.27 -6.84
C LEU A 449 -9.26 14.51 -6.01
N HIS A 450 -9.02 15.65 -6.66
CA HIS A 450 -8.83 16.92 -5.98
C HIS A 450 -10.10 17.36 -5.25
N GLN A 451 -11.29 17.12 -5.82
CA GLN A 451 -12.54 17.37 -5.12
C GLN A 451 -12.73 16.43 -3.93
N VAL A 452 -12.38 15.14 -4.06
CA VAL A 452 -12.35 14.20 -2.92
C VAL A 452 -11.47 14.74 -1.79
N SER A 453 -10.28 15.22 -2.13
CA SER A 453 -9.36 15.86 -1.19
C SER A 453 -9.98 17.09 -0.51
N GLN A 454 -10.61 17.99 -1.27
CA GLN A 454 -11.30 19.16 -0.72
C GLN A 454 -12.44 18.80 0.23
N TYR A 455 -13.20 17.75 -0.06
CA TYR A 455 -14.23 17.26 0.85
C TYR A 455 -13.63 16.74 2.14
N LEU A 456 -12.53 15.97 2.08
CA LEU A 456 -11.83 15.50 3.27
C LEU A 456 -11.32 16.68 4.10
N ASP A 457 -10.71 17.68 3.46
CA ASP A 457 -10.25 18.91 4.13
C ASP A 457 -11.39 19.66 4.83
N ALA A 458 -12.58 19.71 4.24
CA ALA A 458 -13.74 20.35 4.85
C ALA A 458 -14.35 19.55 6.02
N LEU A 459 -14.11 18.23 6.07
CA LEU A 459 -14.52 17.37 7.17
C LEU A 459 -13.51 17.40 8.34
N ILE A 460 -12.23 17.67 8.05
CA ILE A 460 -11.19 17.88 9.05
C ILE A 460 -11.44 19.26 9.69
N SER A 461 -11.57 19.32 11.01
CA SER A 461 -11.79 20.60 11.67
C SER A 461 -10.53 21.47 11.56
N LYS A 462 -10.68 22.80 11.46
CA LYS A 462 -9.54 23.73 11.49
C LYS A 462 -8.64 23.56 12.74
N LYS A 463 -9.15 22.94 13.81
CA LYS A 463 -8.39 22.65 15.04
C LYS A 463 -7.54 21.39 14.94
N ASP A 464 -7.73 20.58 13.90
CA ASP A 464 -7.10 19.26 13.80
C ASP A 464 -5.70 19.38 13.18
N PHE A 465 -5.42 20.46 12.44
CA PHE A 465 -4.07 20.83 11.98
C PHE A 465 -3.30 21.58 13.07
N SER A 466 -2.32 20.92 13.68
CA SER A 466 -1.42 21.54 14.66
C SER A 466 -0.07 21.87 14.02
N LEU A 467 0.57 22.94 14.49
CA LEU A 467 1.96 23.27 14.13
C LEU A 467 2.92 22.10 14.38
N HIS A 468 2.61 21.26 15.37
CA HIS A 468 3.37 20.06 15.67
C HIS A 468 3.33 19.04 14.53
N MET A 469 2.21 18.87 13.84
CA MET A 469 2.13 17.97 12.67
C MET A 469 2.95 18.50 11.50
N LEU A 470 2.87 19.81 11.22
CA LEU A 470 3.72 20.44 10.19
C LEU A 470 5.21 20.32 10.51
N TYR A 471 5.57 20.48 11.78
CA TYR A 471 6.95 20.30 12.24
C TYR A 471 7.41 18.84 12.12
N GLN A 472 6.55 17.88 12.45
CA GLN A 472 6.89 16.47 12.26
C GLN A 472 7.12 16.15 10.78
N GLU A 473 6.27 16.64 9.87
CA GLU A 473 6.47 16.45 8.42
C GLU A 473 7.79 17.11 7.95
N ALA A 474 8.07 18.34 8.39
CA ALA A 474 9.34 19.01 8.09
C ALA A 474 10.55 18.23 8.66
N HIS A 475 10.43 17.71 9.88
CA HIS A 475 11.46 16.90 10.49
C HIS A 475 11.71 15.58 9.74
N ASP A 476 10.65 14.94 9.26
CA ASP A 476 10.72 13.72 8.47
C ASP A 476 11.44 14.00 7.14
N ILE A 477 11.08 15.11 6.45
CA ILE A 477 11.80 15.60 5.26
C ILE A 477 13.28 15.81 5.54
N ARG A 478 13.62 16.46 6.65
CA ARG A 478 15.01 16.70 7.04
C ARG A 478 15.76 15.40 7.28
N THR A 479 15.13 14.45 7.96
CA THR A 479 15.71 13.13 8.24
C THR A 479 15.96 12.37 6.94
N GLU A 480 15.05 12.48 6.00
CA GLU A 480 15.16 11.91 4.66
C GLU A 480 16.32 12.52 3.87
N LEU A 481 16.47 13.85 3.90
CA LEU A 481 17.61 14.54 3.32
C LEU A 481 18.93 14.14 3.96
N HIS A 482 18.99 14.00 5.29
CA HIS A 482 20.19 13.51 5.97
C HIS A 482 20.59 12.12 5.49
N ALA A 483 19.62 11.21 5.32
CA ALA A 483 19.87 9.89 4.79
C ALA A 483 20.43 9.94 3.35
N ILE A 484 19.90 10.85 2.52
CA ILE A 484 20.45 11.11 1.17
C ILE A 484 21.91 11.58 1.27
N TYR A 485 22.20 12.57 2.11
CA TYR A 485 23.53 13.15 2.31
C TYR A 485 24.59 12.11 2.74
N GLN A 486 24.28 11.32 3.78
CA GLN A 486 25.20 10.32 4.31
C GLN A 486 25.64 9.31 3.25
N GLN A 487 24.72 8.93 2.36
CA GLN A 487 25.00 7.90 1.38
C GLN A 487 25.73 8.42 0.14
N ILE A 488 25.59 9.71 -0.21
CA ILE A 488 26.45 10.37 -1.21
C ILE A 488 27.80 10.81 -0.64
N GLY A 489 28.16 10.37 0.58
CA GLY A 489 29.43 10.71 1.22
C GLY A 489 29.56 12.17 1.65
N ARG A 490 28.46 12.93 1.68
CA ARG A 490 28.45 14.32 2.15
C ARG A 490 28.09 14.36 3.62
N ASN A 491 28.80 15.16 4.39
CA ASN A 491 28.51 15.33 5.81
C ASN A 491 27.53 16.50 6.03
N PRO A 492 26.27 16.25 6.43
CA PRO A 492 25.29 17.31 6.68
C PRO A 492 25.63 18.15 7.93
N THR A 493 26.57 17.72 8.78
CA THR A 493 26.95 18.45 9.99
C THR A 493 27.69 19.77 9.72
N ALA A 494 28.10 20.02 8.47
CA ALA A 494 28.64 21.33 8.06
C ALA A 494 27.59 22.46 8.18
N PHE A 495 26.30 22.11 8.22
CA PHE A 495 25.21 23.02 8.52
C PHE A 495 24.98 23.02 10.04
N VAL A 496 25.88 23.64 10.81
CA VAL A 496 25.58 23.97 12.21
C VAL A 496 24.45 25.00 12.20
N ALA A 497 23.47 24.83 13.10
CA ALA A 497 22.33 25.73 13.28
C ALA A 497 22.75 27.08 13.91
N ASP A 498 23.91 27.61 13.52
CA ASP A 498 24.41 28.88 14.04
C ASP A 498 23.58 30.02 13.44
N ASP A 499 22.87 30.68 14.36
CA ASP A 499 22.23 32.00 14.32
C ASP A 499 21.42 32.38 13.07
N TYR A 500 20.37 31.61 12.80
CA TYR A 500 19.22 32.22 12.12
C TYR A 500 18.35 32.94 13.16
N VAL A 501 18.53 34.26 13.27
CA VAL A 501 17.59 35.13 13.98
C VAL A 501 16.31 35.16 13.16
N ILE A 502 15.37 34.25 13.48
CA ILE A 502 14.03 34.31 12.89
C ILE A 502 13.26 35.38 13.66
N ASN A 503 12.88 36.44 12.97
CA ASN A 503 12.00 37.46 13.55
C ASN A 503 10.69 36.80 14.02
N ASN A 504 10.32 37.06 15.28
CA ASN A 504 9.18 36.49 16.02
C ASN A 504 7.76 36.76 15.43
N GLY A 505 7.66 37.14 14.14
CA GLY A 505 6.43 37.57 13.47
C GLY A 505 6.05 36.80 12.21
N GLN A 506 6.61 35.61 11.93
CA GLN A 506 6.23 34.89 10.70
C GLN A 506 4.77 34.42 10.75
N ASP A 507 3.99 34.92 9.80
CA ASP A 507 2.62 34.52 9.53
C ASP A 507 2.58 33.28 8.62
N ASN A 508 1.38 32.73 8.40
CA ASN A 508 1.22 31.55 7.53
C ASN A 508 1.65 31.82 6.09
N SER A 509 1.54 33.08 5.63
CA SER A 509 1.91 33.46 4.27
C SER A 509 3.42 33.30 4.03
N THR A 510 4.23 33.64 5.04
CA THR A 510 5.68 33.46 5.00
C THR A 510 6.08 31.98 5.01
N LEU A 511 5.46 31.16 5.87
CA LEU A 511 5.70 29.71 5.89
C LEU A 511 5.29 29.04 4.57
N LEU A 512 4.16 29.46 3.99
CA LEU A 512 3.72 29.00 2.68
C LEU A 512 4.76 29.35 1.61
N SER A 513 5.24 30.61 1.55
CA SER A 513 6.29 31.02 0.61
C SER A 513 7.52 30.11 0.71
N LYS A 514 8.04 29.88 1.93
CA LYS A 514 9.19 28.98 2.14
C LYS A 514 8.92 27.56 1.65
N SER A 515 7.74 27.01 1.92
CA SER A 515 7.38 25.67 1.42
C SER A 515 7.30 25.62 -0.11
N LEU A 516 6.88 26.71 -0.77
CA LEU A 516 6.88 26.81 -2.23
C LEU A 516 8.29 26.90 -2.79
N ASP A 517 9.20 27.60 -2.11
CA ASP A 517 10.61 27.71 -2.50
C ASP A 517 11.33 26.37 -2.36
N LEU A 518 11.09 25.65 -1.26
CA LEU A 518 11.54 24.27 -1.07
C LEU A 518 11.08 23.34 -2.19
N LEU A 519 9.79 23.42 -2.54
CA LEU A 519 9.23 22.61 -3.60
C LEU A 519 9.88 22.91 -4.96
N GLN A 520 10.09 24.19 -5.28
CA GLN A 520 10.83 24.60 -6.49
C GLN A 520 12.27 24.06 -6.46
N ALA A 521 12.92 24.03 -5.30
CA ALA A 521 14.27 23.53 -5.16
C ALA A 521 14.32 21.98 -5.34
N VAL A 522 13.35 21.23 -4.82
CA VAL A 522 13.21 19.79 -5.11
C VAL A 522 12.91 19.53 -6.59
N GLN A 523 12.07 20.36 -7.23
CA GLN A 523 11.84 20.29 -8.67
C GLN A 523 13.13 20.49 -9.48
N LYS A 524 14.03 21.38 -9.04
CA LYS A 524 15.36 21.53 -9.65
C LYS A 524 16.21 20.27 -9.48
N ILE A 525 16.17 19.60 -8.32
CA ILE A 525 16.87 18.32 -8.12
C ILE A 525 16.36 17.29 -9.13
N HIS A 526 15.04 17.16 -9.27
CA HIS A 526 14.43 16.26 -10.26
C HIS A 526 14.87 16.59 -11.69
N SER A 527 14.83 17.87 -12.07
CA SER A 527 15.25 18.28 -13.42
C SER A 527 16.69 17.87 -13.76
N ARG A 528 17.59 17.89 -12.76
CA ARG A 528 18.98 17.44 -12.92
C ARG A 528 19.12 15.94 -12.91
N ALA A 529 18.31 15.25 -12.12
CA ALA A 529 18.25 13.80 -12.08
C ALA A 529 17.58 13.19 -13.33
N GLY A 530 17.11 14.01 -14.29
CA GLY A 530 16.31 13.54 -15.43
C GLY A 530 14.92 13.03 -15.01
N ALA A 531 14.48 13.43 -13.81
CA ALA A 531 13.26 13.01 -13.19
C ALA A 531 12.15 14.07 -13.40
N PHE A 532 10.92 13.64 -13.22
CA PHE A 532 9.72 14.35 -13.68
C PHE A 532 9.45 15.65 -12.88
N LEU A 533 8.94 16.69 -13.56
CA LEU A 533 8.65 18.01 -12.98
C LEU A 533 7.18 18.13 -12.55
N LEU A 534 6.94 18.37 -11.26
CA LEU A 534 5.60 18.70 -10.75
C LEU A 534 5.03 19.99 -11.37
N PRO A 535 3.69 20.13 -11.44
CA PRO A 535 3.06 21.42 -11.71
C PRO A 535 3.57 22.44 -10.71
N PRO A 536 3.94 23.66 -11.13
CA PRO A 536 4.23 24.71 -10.17
C PRO A 536 2.97 24.95 -9.33
N PRO A 537 3.08 25.02 -8.00
CA PRO A 537 1.95 25.34 -7.14
C PRO A 537 1.34 26.68 -7.59
N ASN A 538 0.01 26.73 -7.64
CA ASN A 538 -0.68 27.94 -8.07
C ASN A 538 -0.40 29.07 -7.07
N LYS A 539 0.39 30.07 -7.46
CA LYS A 539 0.78 31.22 -6.61
C LYS A 539 -0.39 32.16 -6.27
N GLN A 540 -1.59 31.90 -6.77
CA GLN A 540 -2.75 32.74 -6.53
C GLN A 540 -3.23 32.61 -5.07
N ASN A 541 -3.22 33.73 -4.34
CA ASN A 541 -3.71 33.94 -2.96
C ASN A 541 -2.84 33.47 -1.77
N ILE A 542 -1.53 33.79 -1.80
CA ILE A 542 -0.62 33.61 -0.64
C ILE A 542 -1.15 34.33 0.63
N SER A 543 -1.94 35.41 0.48
CA SER A 543 -2.51 36.18 1.59
C SER A 543 -3.55 35.42 2.42
N THR A 544 -4.10 34.29 1.94
CA THR A 544 -5.09 33.46 2.65
C THR A 544 -4.57 32.06 2.99
N ALA A 545 -3.26 31.90 3.17
CA ALA A 545 -2.62 30.61 3.41
C ALA A 545 -3.18 29.86 4.63
N ALA A 546 -3.78 28.68 4.39
CA ALA A 546 -4.16 27.74 5.43
C ALA A 546 -2.97 26.83 5.79
N LEU A 547 -2.95 26.32 7.03
CA LEU A 547 -1.92 25.35 7.44
C LEU A 547 -1.95 24.06 6.60
N SER A 548 -3.13 23.68 6.08
CA SER A 548 -3.30 22.56 5.15
C SER A 548 -2.55 22.75 3.83
N ASP A 549 -2.41 23.99 3.37
CA ASP A 549 -1.68 24.30 2.13
C ASP A 549 -0.18 24.07 2.33
N ILE A 550 0.34 24.46 3.50
CA ILE A 550 1.73 24.21 3.90
C ILE A 550 1.98 22.71 4.06
N GLU A 551 1.08 21.97 4.73
CA GLU A 551 1.19 20.51 4.85
C GLU A 551 1.23 19.83 3.48
N THR A 552 0.33 20.24 2.57
CA THR A 552 0.28 19.69 1.21
C THR A 552 1.62 19.88 0.50
N ASN A 553 2.23 21.06 0.61
CA ASN A 553 3.55 21.33 0.04
C ASN A 553 4.65 20.49 0.69
N LEU A 554 4.65 20.33 2.02
CA LEU A 554 5.65 19.54 2.72
C LEU A 554 5.52 18.04 2.41
N SER A 555 4.31 17.49 2.45
CA SER A 555 4.02 16.13 2.01
C SER A 555 4.50 15.87 0.58
N LEU A 556 4.25 16.83 -0.32
CA LEU A 556 4.71 16.78 -1.70
C LEU A 556 6.24 16.78 -1.78
N ILE A 557 6.92 17.69 -1.07
CA ILE A 557 8.39 17.72 -0.95
C ILE A 557 8.93 16.38 -0.44
N HIS A 558 8.33 15.82 0.60
CA HIS A 558 8.76 14.56 1.19
C HIS A 558 8.64 13.39 0.21
N ASP A 559 7.48 13.26 -0.44
CA ASP A 559 7.23 12.24 -1.46
C ASP A 559 8.20 12.37 -2.63
N GLU A 560 8.51 13.60 -3.04
CA GLU A 560 9.47 13.85 -4.10
C GLU A 560 10.90 13.53 -3.68
N LEU A 561 11.30 13.81 -2.45
CA LEU A 561 12.62 13.43 -1.95
C LEU A 561 12.76 11.90 -1.86
N ILE A 562 11.70 11.20 -1.43
CA ILE A 562 11.62 9.74 -1.51
C ILE A 562 11.76 9.27 -2.97
N ALA A 563 11.11 9.95 -3.91
CA ALA A 563 11.15 9.61 -5.33
C ALA A 563 12.53 9.77 -5.98
N VAL A 564 13.38 10.70 -5.50
CA VAL A 564 14.74 10.87 -6.02
C VAL A 564 15.72 9.86 -5.41
N LYS A 565 15.36 9.17 -4.32
CA LYS A 565 16.23 8.17 -3.66
C LYS A 565 16.91 7.17 -4.61
N PRO A 566 16.22 6.56 -5.60
CA PRO A 566 16.86 5.62 -6.51
C PRO A 566 17.95 6.26 -7.39
N PHE A 567 17.83 7.55 -7.71
CA PHE A 567 18.82 8.29 -8.50
C PHE A 567 20.15 8.44 -7.76
N PHE A 568 20.11 8.40 -6.42
CA PHE A 568 21.28 8.40 -5.56
C PHE A 568 21.66 6.99 -5.07
N GLY A 569 21.06 5.92 -5.62
CA GLY A 569 21.30 4.53 -5.19
C GLY A 569 20.78 4.20 -3.79
N LEU A 570 19.85 4.99 -3.26
CA LEU A 570 19.30 4.81 -1.91
C LEU A 570 18.13 3.83 -1.98
N PHE A 571 18.32 2.65 -1.39
CA PHE A 571 17.27 1.62 -1.29
C PHE A 571 16.89 1.31 0.16
N SER A 572 17.47 2.00 1.14
CA SER A 572 17.16 1.84 2.55
C SER A 572 16.01 2.77 2.98
N MET A 573 15.07 2.19 3.73
CA MET A 573 14.08 2.94 4.49
C MET A 573 14.82 3.63 5.64
N SER A 574 14.71 4.96 5.71
CA SER A 574 15.14 5.72 6.88
C SER A 574 14.24 5.33 8.05
N SER A 575 14.81 5.21 9.25
CA SER A 575 14.05 4.99 10.47
C SER A 575 13.42 6.30 10.91
N PHE A 576 12.09 6.35 11.00
CA PHE A 576 11.36 7.49 11.54
C PHE A 576 11.68 7.66 13.02
N THR A 577 12.15 8.85 13.40
CA THR A 577 12.25 9.24 14.82
C THR A 577 11.18 10.28 15.09
N ALA A 578 10.16 9.87 15.82
CA ALA A 578 9.11 10.81 16.23
C ALA A 578 9.66 11.76 17.29
N VAL A 579 9.48 13.06 17.06
CA VAL A 579 10.04 14.10 17.92
C VAL A 579 9.09 14.34 19.10
N SER A 580 9.46 13.87 20.29
CA SER A 580 8.75 14.22 21.52
C SER A 580 9.10 15.65 21.96
N GLN A 581 8.58 16.67 21.27
CA GLN A 581 8.68 18.05 21.73
C GLN A 581 7.30 18.64 22.07
N LYS A 582 7.08 18.89 23.37
CA LYS A 582 6.02 19.80 23.82
C LYS A 582 6.42 21.24 23.43
N GLY A 583 5.53 21.95 22.76
CA GLY A 583 5.72 23.37 22.41
C GLY A 583 6.49 23.59 21.10
N VAL A 584 5.94 23.13 19.99
CA VAL A 584 6.40 23.54 18.64
C VAL A 584 5.87 24.95 18.35
N SER A 585 6.77 25.92 18.25
CA SER A 585 6.46 27.28 17.82
C SER A 585 6.54 27.41 16.29
N ARG A 586 5.92 28.45 15.73
CA ARG A 586 6.09 28.80 14.29
C ARG A 586 7.55 29.05 13.94
N GLU A 587 8.30 29.63 14.88
CA GLU A 587 9.73 29.89 14.75
C GLU A 587 10.52 28.59 14.57
N LYS A 588 10.28 27.58 15.41
CA LYS A 588 10.92 26.26 15.26
C LYS A 588 10.61 25.61 13.91
N LEU A 589 9.37 25.70 13.44
CA LEU A 589 9.01 25.21 12.10
C LEU A 589 9.76 25.99 11.01
N ALA A 590 9.81 27.32 11.10
CA ALA A 590 10.54 28.15 10.14
C ALA A 590 12.05 27.87 10.13
N GLN A 591 12.65 27.50 11.27
CA GLN A 591 14.04 27.06 11.39
C GLN A 591 14.26 25.73 10.66
N GLU A 592 13.39 24.73 10.88
CA GLU A 592 13.47 23.46 10.16
C GLU A 592 13.33 23.65 8.65
N LEU A 593 12.37 24.46 8.19
CA LEU A 593 12.19 24.74 6.76
C LEU A 593 13.43 25.41 6.15
N ALA A 594 14.02 26.38 6.84
CA ALA A 594 15.25 27.03 6.38
C ALA A 594 16.44 26.06 6.33
N TYR A 595 16.50 25.11 7.28
CA TYR A 595 17.54 24.09 7.30
C TYR A 595 17.39 23.09 6.13
N ILE A 596 16.17 22.62 5.87
CA ILE A 596 15.83 21.78 4.71
C ILE A 596 16.22 22.49 3.41
N GLU A 597 15.95 23.80 3.32
CA GLU A 597 16.26 24.61 2.13
C GLU A 597 17.77 24.66 1.87
N ARG A 598 18.57 24.81 2.91
CA ARG A 598 20.04 24.77 2.81
C ARG A 598 20.54 23.42 2.31
N LEU A 599 20.03 22.32 2.87
CA LEU A 599 20.38 20.97 2.41
C LEU A 599 20.01 20.77 0.93
N ILE A 600 18.82 21.19 0.51
CA ILE A 600 18.42 21.06 -0.89
C ILE A 600 19.30 21.93 -1.81
N ASN A 601 19.55 23.18 -1.43
CA ASN A 601 20.38 24.09 -2.23
C ASN A 601 21.83 23.61 -2.34
N ASP A 602 22.34 22.92 -1.33
CA ASP A 602 23.68 22.34 -1.36
C ASP A 602 23.75 21.05 -2.19
N LEU A 603 22.70 20.21 -2.21
CA LEU A 603 22.54 19.15 -3.21
C LEU A 603 22.52 19.69 -4.65
N LEU A 604 22.04 20.94 -4.83
CA LEU A 604 22.05 21.63 -6.12
C LEU A 604 23.39 22.31 -6.46
N LYS A 605 24.41 22.29 -5.61
CA LYS A 605 25.74 22.75 -6.04
C LYS A 605 26.36 21.71 -6.98
N PRO A 606 26.93 22.11 -8.13
CA PRO A 606 27.72 21.19 -8.94
C PRO A 606 28.82 20.60 -8.06
N GLU A 607 29.13 19.31 -8.24
CA GLU A 607 30.35 18.76 -7.65
C GLU A 607 31.51 19.60 -8.17
N ALA A 608 32.28 20.19 -7.26
CA ALA A 608 33.57 20.73 -7.64
C ALA A 608 34.41 19.50 -8.03
N GLU A 609 34.73 19.39 -9.31
CA GLU A 609 35.55 18.31 -9.90
C GLU A 609 36.85 18.06 -9.13
#